data_AF-F5T735-F1
#
_entry.id   AF-F5T735-F1
#
_cell.length_a   1.000
_cell.length_b   1.000
_cell.length_c   1.000
_cell.angle_alpha   90.00
_cell.angle_beta   90.00
_cell.angle_gamma   90.00
#
_symmetry.space_group_name_H-M   'P 1'
#
loop_
_entity.id
_entity.type
_entity.pdbx_description
1 polymer ?
#
loop_
_entity_poly.entity_id
_entity_poly.type
_entity_poly.pdbx_seq_one_letter_code
_entity_poly.pdbx_strand_id
1 'polypeptide(L)' 'MGFWIFMLIMVLLIPLTMLFFGWLLFRKTPKEINYVYGYRTKRSMMNEETWRFANQYFGKAWYL' A
#
# COMPACT_ATOMS: atom_id res chain seq x y z
N MET A 1 -21.98 11.00 -22.71
CA MET A 1 -21.54 9.85 -21.88
C MET A 1 -20.05 9.86 -21.54
N GLY A 2 -19.12 10.15 -22.47
CA GLY A 2 -17.67 10.01 -22.23
C GLY A 2 -17.11 10.75 -21.01
N PHE A 3 -17.57 11.98 -20.75
CA PHE A 3 -17.17 12.75 -19.55
C PHE A 3 -17.48 12.00 -18.24
N TRP A 4 -18.68 11.44 -18.10
CA TRP A 4 -19.10 10.72 -16.90
C TRP A 4 -18.29 9.43 -16.69
N ILE A 5 -17.98 8.71 -17.77
CA ILE A 5 -17.14 7.51 -17.72
C ILE A 5 -15.71 7.89 -17.30
N PHE A 6 -15.15 8.96 -17.87
CA PHE A 6 -13.84 9.47 -17.47
C PHE A 6 -13.79 9.85 -15.99
N MET A 7 -14.78 10.61 -15.52
CA MET A 7 -14.90 10.99 -14.10
C MET A 7 -15.00 9.77 -13.18
N LEU A 8 -15.79 8.76 -13.58
CA LEU A 8 -15.90 7.51 -12.82
C LEU A 8 -14.55 6.80 -12.70
N ILE A 9 -13.78 6.69 -13.80
CA ILE A 9 -12.44 6.08 -13.78
C ILE A 9 -11.54 6.85 -12.83
N MET A 10 -11.50 8.19 -12.93
CA MET A 10 -10.65 9.03 -12.09
C MET A 10 -10.97 8.88 -10.60
N VAL A 11 -12.26 8.82 -10.23
CA VAL A 11 -12.70 8.61 -8.85
C VAL A 11 -12.27 7.23 -8.32
N LEU A 12 -12.29 6.20 -9.17
CA LEU A 12 -11.94 4.84 -8.77
C LEU A 12 -10.43 4.59 -8.65
N LEU A 13 -9.57 5.47 -9.19
CA LEU A 13 -8.11 5.28 -9.12
C LEU A 13 -7.61 5.14 -7.68
N ILE A 14 -8.03 6.04 -6.78
CA ILE A 14 -7.60 6.04 -5.38
C ILE A 14 -7.97 4.74 -4.67
N PRO A 15 -9.26 4.32 -4.58
CA PRO A 15 -9.61 3.09 -3.88
C PRO A 15 -9.00 1.84 -4.53
N LEU A 16 -8.88 1.79 -5.87
CA LEU A 16 -8.21 0.69 -6.55
C LEU A 16 -6.73 0.59 -6.18
N THR A 17 -6.01 1.72 -6.13
CA THR A 17 -4.62 1.73 -5.67
C THR A 17 -4.49 1.33 -4.21
N MET A 18 -5.39 1.78 -3.33
CA MET A 18 -5.39 1.38 -1.91
C MET A 18 -5.57 -0.13 -1.76
N LEU A 19 -6.52 -0.73 -2.48
CA LEU A 19 -6.73 -2.18 -2.48
C LEU A 19 -5.52 -2.95 -3.03
N PHE A 20 -4.96 -2.48 -4.16
CA PHE A 20 -3.80 -3.13 -4.78
C PHE A 20 -2.57 -3.10 -3.86
N PHE A 21 -2.21 -1.92 -3.35
CA PHE A 21 -1.06 -1.78 -2.44
C PHE A 21 -1.32 -2.42 -1.09
N GLY A 22 -2.56 -2.37 -0.58
CA GLY A 22 -2.97 -3.06 0.63
C GLY A 22 -2.72 -4.56 0.54
N TRP A 23 -3.24 -5.19 -0.52
CA TRP A 23 -3.03 -6.60 -0.81
C TRP A 23 -1.54 -6.95 -0.97
N LEU A 24 -0.81 -6.12 -1.73
CA LEU A 24 0.61 -6.32 -1.99
C LEU A 24 1.42 -6.30 -0.70
N LEU A 25 1.23 -5.30 0.17
CA LEU A 25 1.98 -5.16 1.42
C LEU A 25 1.59 -6.21 2.45
N PHE A 26 0.32 -6.61 2.47
CA PHE A 26 -0.18 -7.65 3.37
C PHE A 26 0.37 -9.04 3.02
N ARG A 27 0.39 -9.42 1.73
CA ARG A 27 0.83 -10.76 1.28
C ARG A 27 2.30 -10.84 0.88
N LYS A 28 2.84 -9.77 0.29
CA LYS A 28 4.19 -9.71 -0.29
C LYS A 28 4.94 -8.49 0.24
N THR A 29 5.13 -8.46 1.55
CA THR A 29 5.97 -7.44 2.17
C THR A 29 7.40 -7.50 1.59
N PRO A 30 7.98 -6.36 1.16
CA PRO A 30 9.38 -6.32 0.72
C PRO A 30 10.29 -6.94 1.77
N LYS A 31 11.13 -7.89 1.35
CA LYS A 31 12.07 -8.58 2.24
C LYS A 31 13.14 -7.62 2.77
N GLU A 32 13.59 -6.71 1.93
CA GLU A 32 14.61 -5.72 2.25
C GLU A 32 13.98 -4.35 2.49
N ILE A 33 14.54 -3.63 3.47
CA ILE A 33 14.21 -2.24 3.72
C ILE A 33 14.68 -1.42 2.53
N ASN A 34 13.75 -0.69 1.90
CA ASN A 34 14.06 0.17 0.77
C ASN A 34 13.29 1.48 0.87
N TYR A 35 13.77 2.48 0.13
CA TYR A 35 13.19 3.82 0.12
C TYR A 35 12.21 4.05 -1.02
N VAL A 36 11.94 3.04 -1.86
CA VAL A 36 11.08 3.18 -3.05
C VAL A 36 9.61 2.99 -2.67
N TYR A 37 9.28 1.95 -1.89
CA TYR A 37 7.89 1.63 -1.54
C TYR A 37 7.75 0.98 -0.16
N GLY A 38 6.52 1.01 0.38
CA GLY A 38 6.20 0.50 1.71
C GLY A 38 6.03 1.61 2.76
N TYR A 39 5.82 1.19 4.01
CA TYR A 39 5.64 2.06 5.17
C TYR A 39 7.00 2.57 5.67
N ARG A 40 7.44 3.71 5.15
CA ARG A 40 8.84 4.23 5.23
C ARG A 40 9.10 5.23 6.37
N THR A 41 8.49 5.03 7.53
CA THR A 41 8.82 5.87 8.70
C THR A 41 10.17 5.46 9.29
N LYS A 42 10.87 6.40 9.96
CA LYS A 42 12.14 6.10 10.63
C LYS A 42 12.04 4.91 11.60
N ARG A 43 10.90 4.77 12.28
CA ARG A 43 10.65 3.69 13.24
C ARG A 43 10.40 2.34 12.55
N SER A 44 9.68 2.32 11.44
CA SER A 44 9.41 1.08 10.70
C SER A 44 10.62 0.59 9.91
N MET A 45 11.56 1.45 9.53
CA MET A 45 12.78 1.07 8.81
C MET A 45 13.97 0.76 9.73
N MET A 46 13.74 0.61 11.04
CA MET A 46 14.82 0.44 12.02
C MET A 46 15.47 -0.96 11.95
N ASN A 47 14.66 -1.99 11.66
CA ASN A 47 15.12 -3.36 11.46
C ASN A 47 14.07 -4.15 10.63
N GLU A 48 14.43 -5.36 10.18
CA GLU A 48 13.54 -6.16 9.33
C GLU A 48 12.22 -6.55 9.99
N GLU A 49 12.21 -6.79 11.31
CA GLU A 49 10.99 -7.15 12.04
C GLU A 49 9.99 -6.00 12.09
N THR A 50 10.44 -4.80 12.47
CA THR A 50 9.61 -3.58 12.51
C THR A 50 9.14 -3.19 11.11
N TRP A 51 9.97 -3.42 10.09
CA TRP A 51 9.62 -3.23 8.69
C TRP A 51 8.50 -4.16 8.27
N ARG A 52 8.64 -5.46 8.55
CA ARG A 52 7.62 -6.46 8.23
C ARG A 52 6.31 -6.17 8.94
N PHE A 53 6.37 -5.91 10.25
CA PHE A 53 5.20 -5.59 11.05
C PHE A 53 4.42 -4.38 10.52
N ALA A 54 5.12 -3.26 10.30
CA ALA A 54 4.46 -2.02 9.88
C ALA A 54 3.82 -2.15 8.50
N ASN A 55 4.51 -2.77 7.55
CA ASN A 55 3.99 -2.97 6.20
C ASN A 55 2.82 -3.97 6.18
N GLN A 56 2.87 -5.07 6.95
CA GLN A 56 1.76 -6.01 7.05
C GLN A 56 0.53 -5.39 7.74
N TYR A 57 0.74 -4.63 8.82
CA TYR A 57 -0.34 -3.94 9.52
C TYR A 57 -1.02 -2.91 8.62
N PHE A 58 -0.22 -2.09 7.94
CA PHE A 58 -0.73 -1.11 6.99
C PHE A 58 -1.43 -1.76 5.79
N GLY A 59 -0.82 -2.82 5.24
CA GLY A 59 -1.43 -3.59 4.16
C GLY A 59 -2.79 -4.18 4.56
N LYS A 60 -2.89 -4.70 5.79
CA LYS A 60 -4.15 -5.18 6.35
C LYS A 60 -5.18 -4.05 6.44
N ALA A 61 -4.81 -2.88 6.97
CA ALA A 61 -5.73 -1.74 7.13
C ALA A 61 -6.24 -1.16 5.80
N TRP A 62 -5.51 -1.36 4.70
CA TRP A 62 -5.92 -0.92 3.37
C TRP A 62 -6.73 -1.96 2.58
N TYR A 63 -6.53 -3.24 2.89
CA TYR A 63 -7.15 -4.35 2.16
C TYR A 63 -8.41 -4.91 2.84
N LEU A 64 -8.46 -4.88 4.18
CA LEU A 64 -9.54 -5.38 5.03
C LEU A 64 -10.26 -4.22 5.71
#